data_AF-B8PSQ9-F1
#
_entry.id   AF-B8PSQ9-F1
#
_cell.length_a   1.000
_cell.length_b   1.000
_cell.length_c   1.000
_cell.angle_alpha   90.00
_cell.angle_beta   90.00
_cell.angle_gamma   90.00
#
_symmetry.space_group_name_H-M   'P 1'
#
loop_
_entity.id
_entity.type
_entity.pdbx_description
1 polymer ?
#
loop_
_entity_poly.entity_id
_entity_poly.type
_entity_poly.pdbx_seq_one_letter_code
_entity_poly.pdbx_strand_id
1 'polypeptide(L)' 'EALELRDNDKSKYHGKSVFKAIDNINLIIAPELSKANLEVTQQTDIDNFLLKLDGTPNKSKLGANAILGV' A
#
# COMPACT_ATOMS: atom_id res chain seq x y z
N GLU A 1 4.42 -11.15 10.49
CA GLU A 1 3.21 -10.35 10.28
C GLU A 1 3.46 -9.33 9.19
N ALA A 2 2.43 -8.89 8.48
CA ALA A 2 2.57 -7.85 7.47
C ALA A 2 2.87 -6.50 8.15
N LEU A 3 3.74 -5.68 7.56
CA LEU A 3 4.24 -4.48 8.23
C LEU A 3 3.31 -3.27 7.99
N GLU A 4 2.70 -2.76 9.05
CA GLU A 4 2.03 -1.45 9.02
C GLU A 4 3.09 -0.35 8.89
N LEU A 5 3.03 0.45 7.83
CA LEU A 5 3.99 1.52 7.59
C LEU A 5 3.61 2.77 8.38
N ARG A 6 4.53 3.21 9.24
CA ARG A 6 4.42 4.45 10.03
C ARG A 6 5.58 5.39 9.72
N ASP A 7 5.34 6.69 9.81
CA ASP A 7 6.36 7.70 9.48
C ASP A 7 7.44 7.83 10.56
N ASN A 8 7.12 7.44 11.80
CA ASN A 8 7.98 7.54 12.99
C ASN A 8 8.44 8.97 13.34
N ASP A 9 7.77 9.99 12.80
CA ASP A 9 7.99 11.39 13.16
C ASP A 9 7.31 11.70 14.51
N LYS A 10 8.09 11.72 15.60
CA LYS A 10 7.57 11.99 16.95
C LYS A 10 6.86 13.34 17.09
N SER A 11 7.15 14.31 16.21
CA SER A 11 6.50 15.62 16.22
C SER A 11 5.06 15.57 15.70
N LYS A 12 4.70 14.52 14.96
CA LYS A 12 3.37 14.32 14.36
C LYS A 12 2.72 13.07 14.91
N TYR A 13 1.55 13.21 15.52
CA TYR A 13 0.77 12.08 16.04
C TYR A 13 1.60 11.10 16.89
N HIS A 14 2.57 11.60 17.67
CA HIS A 14 3.48 10.78 18.48
C HIS A 14 4.25 9.69 17.69
N GLY A 15 4.65 9.97 16.44
CA GLY A 15 5.34 9.00 15.57
C GLY A 15 4.42 8.01 14.87
N LYS A 16 3.10 8.15 15.02
CA LYS A 16 2.11 7.21 14.52
C LYS A 16 1.42 7.66 13.23
N SER A 17 1.88 8.72 12.59
CA SER A 17 1.35 9.14 11.29
C SER A 17 1.65 8.11 10.20
N VAL A 18 0.84 8.15 9.15
CA VAL A 18 0.85 7.19 8.03
C VAL A 18 0.98 7.87 6.66
N PHE A 19 1.56 9.08 6.61
CA PHE A 19 1.66 9.86 5.38
C PHE A 19 2.41 9.11 4.28
N LYS A 20 3.46 8.36 4.62
CA LYS A 20 4.16 7.50 3.64
C LYS A 20 3.25 6.43 3.03
N ALA A 21 2.36 5.83 3.82
CA ALA A 21 1.41 4.85 3.30
C ALA A 21 0.40 5.52 2.35
N ILE A 22 -0.08 6.71 2.70
CA ILE A 22 -0.97 7.53 1.85
C ILE A 22 -0.27 7.91 0.53
N ASP A 23 0.99 8.34 0.61
CA ASP A 23 1.79 8.68 -0.57
C ASP A 23 2.01 7.47 -1.47
N ASN A 24 2.27 6.29 -0.89
CA ASN A 24 2.37 5.03 -1.65
C ASN A 24 1.06 4.71 -2.39
N ILE A 25 -0.11 4.94 -1.78
CA ILE A 25 -1.40 4.76 -2.45
C ILE A 25 -1.52 5.74 -3.62
N ASN A 26 -1.35 7.04 -3.37
CA ASN A 26 -1.65 8.08 -4.36
C ASN A 26 -0.64 8.12 -5.52
N LEU A 27 0.64 7.89 -5.24
CA LEU A 27 1.72 8.09 -6.21
C LEU A 27 2.16 6.80 -6.90
N ILE A 28 1.89 5.63 -6.31
CA ILE A 28 2.36 4.33 -6.84
C ILE A 28 1.18 3.41 -7.14
N ILE A 29 0.34 3.10 -6.15
CA ILE A 29 -0.72 2.10 -6.31
C ILE A 29 -1.80 2.59 -7.28
N ALA A 30 -2.36 3.77 -7.05
CA ALA A 30 -3.45 4.32 -7.86
C ALA A 30 -3.11 4.41 -9.37
N PRO A 31 -1.97 4.99 -9.80
CA PRO A 31 -1.65 5.04 -11.22
C PRO A 31 -1.38 3.66 -11.83
N GLU A 32 -0.74 2.75 -11.11
CA GLU A 32 -0.43 1.41 -11.64
C GLU A 32 -1.68 0.53 -11.70
N LEU A 33 -2.57 0.59 -10.71
CA LEU A 33 -3.83 -0.14 -10.70
C LEU A 33 -4.79 0.37 -11.78
N SER A 34 -4.85 1.69 -11.98
CA SER A 34 -5.65 2.27 -13.06
C SER A 34 -5.14 1.85 -14.45
N LYS A 35 -3.82 1.75 -14.64
CA LYS A 35 -3.23 1.23 -15.89
C LYS A 35 -3.49 -0.27 -16.09
N ALA A 36 -3.54 -1.04 -15.01
CA ALA A 36 -3.81 -2.47 -15.08
C ALA A 36 -5.24 -2.76 -15.58
N ASN A 37 -6.16 -1.80 -15.42
CA ASN A 37 -7.54 -1.87 -15.91
C ASN A 37 -8.24 -3.19 -15.52
N LEU A 38 -8.03 -3.59 -14.26
CA LEU A 38 -8.66 -4.76 -13.66
C LEU A 38 -10.08 -4.42 -13.22
N GLU A 39 -10.99 -5.38 -13.39
CA GLU A 39 -12.35 -5.22 -12.88
C GLU A 39 -12.36 -5.36 -11.37
N VAL A 40 -13.13 -4.51 -10.68
CA VAL A 40 -13.23 -4.50 -9.21
C VAL A 40 -13.78 -5.82 -8.63
N THR A 41 -14.41 -6.65 -9.46
CA THR A 41 -14.90 -7.98 -9.06
C THR A 41 -13.79 -9.04 -9.07
N GLN A 42 -12.63 -8.75 -9.64
CA GLN A 42 -11.48 -9.66 -9.73
C GLN A 42 -10.55 -9.50 -8.52
N GLN A 43 -11.07 -9.72 -7.31
CA GLN A 43 -10.33 -9.51 -6.06
C GLN A 43 -8.96 -10.23 -6.05
N THR A 44 -8.93 -11.50 -6.47
CA THR A 44 -7.70 -12.29 -6.52
C THR A 44 -6.64 -11.68 -7.43
N ASP A 45 -7.06 -11.13 -8.58
CA ASP A 45 -6.12 -10.53 -9.55
C ASP A 45 -5.62 -9.18 -9.06
N ILE A 46 -6.48 -8.38 -8.42
CA ILE A 46 -6.11 -7.13 -7.74
C ILE A 46 -5.12 -7.41 -6.62
N ASP A 47 -5.42 -8.37 -5.74
CA ASP A 47 -4.53 -8.74 -4.63
C ASP A 47 -3.17 -9.20 -5.16
N ASN A 48 -3.15 -10.09 -6.15
CA ASN A 48 -1.91 -10.57 -6.78
C ASN A 48 -1.12 -9.43 -7.44
N PHE A 49 -1.81 -8.49 -8.08
CA PHE A 49 -1.20 -7.30 -8.65
C PHE A 49 -0.54 -6.44 -7.58
N LEU A 50 -1.24 -6.12 -6.49
CA LEU A 50 -0.73 -5.31 -5.38
C LEU A 50 0.45 -5.99 -4.66
N LEU A 51 0.38 -7.32 -4.47
CA LEU A 51 1.47 -8.11 -3.91
C LEU A 51 2.72 -8.06 -4.80
N LYS A 52 2.53 -8.18 -6.12
CA LYS A 52 3.63 -8.10 -7.08
C LYS A 52 4.22 -6.70 -7.16
N LEU A 53 3.38 -5.66 -7.06
CA LEU A 53 3.81 -4.27 -7.08
C LEU A 53 4.67 -3.91 -5.86
N ASP A 54 4.32 -4.44 -4.68
CA ASP A 54 5.14 -4.31 -3.47
C ASP A 54 6.45 -5.11 -3.59
N GLY A 55 6.35 -6.37 -4.01
CA GLY A 55 7.51 -7.23 -4.27
C GLY A 55 8.24 -7.73 -3.02
N THR A 56 7.73 -7.48 -1.81
CA THR A 56 8.31 -7.97 -0.56
C THR A 56 7.42 -9.04 0.10
N PRO A 57 8.00 -10.04 0.79
CA PRO A 57 7.23 -11.11 1.41
C PRO A 57 6.30 -10.63 2.54
N ASN A 58 6.56 -9.46 3.10
CA ASN A 58 5.85 -8.91 4.26
C ASN A 58 5.16 -7.56 4.00
N LYS A 59 5.03 -7.12 2.74
CA LYS A 59 4.39 -5.84 2.37
C LYS A 59 5.09 -4.63 2.97
N SER A 60 6.41 -4.70 3.16
CA SER A 60 7.19 -3.66 3.86
C SER A 60 7.54 -2.46 2.99
N LYS A 61 7.44 -2.57 1.66
CA LYS A 61 7.79 -1.47 0.75
C LYS A 61 6.65 -0.47 0.62
N LEU A 62 5.44 -0.95 0.34
CA LEU A 62 4.24 -0.12 0.21
C LEU A 62 3.52 0.05 1.55
N GLY A 63 3.66 -0.92 2.46
CA GLY A 63 2.95 -0.99 3.72
C GLY A 63 1.71 -1.87 3.60
N ALA A 64 1.50 -2.75 4.57
CA ALA A 64 0.32 -3.61 4.64
C ALA A 64 -0.97 -2.79 4.74
N ASN A 65 -0.93 -1.65 5.43
CA ASN A 65 -2.01 -0.68 5.54
C ASN A 65 -2.34 0.04 4.24
N ALA A 66 -1.37 0.18 3.32
CA ALA A 66 -1.61 0.72 1.99
C ALA A 66 -2.30 -0.31 1.08
N ILE A 67 -1.88 -1.57 1.15
CA ILE A 67 -2.43 -2.66 0.32
C ILE A 67 -3.82 -3.10 0.79
N LEU A 68 -4.06 -3.18 2.10
CA LEU A 68 -5.35 -3.61 2.64
C LEU A 68 -6.48 -2.60 2.44
N GLY A 69 -6.14 -1.31 2.29
CA GLY A 69 -7.12 -0.24 2.13
C GLY A 69 -7.63 -0.05 0.69
N VAL A 70 -7.02 -0.73 -0.28
CA VAL A 70 -7.34 -0.68 -1.72
C VAL A 70 -8.11 -1.93 -2.10
#